data_AF-A0A4Y2BDU2-F1
#
_entry.id   AF-A0A4Y2BDU2-F1
#
_cell.length_a   1.000
_cell.length_b   1.000
_cell.length_c   1.000
_cell.angle_alpha   90.00
_cell.angle_beta   90.00
_cell.angle_gamma   90.00
#
_symmetry.space_group_name_H-M   'P 1'
#
loop_
_entity.id
_entity.type
_entity.pdbx_description
1 polymer ?
#
loop_
_entity_poly.entity_id
_entity_poly.type
_entity_poly.pdbx_seq_one_letter_code
_entity_poly.pdbx_strand_id
1 'polypeptide(L)'
;MSDNEIIAQVRKPNSDADNSESDEDEVIETFKISNSDAFECFAKGLIWLEQQTDSDSTERALLKRLRDRTAKRRQSCLRRSKLPFKPM
;
A
#
# COMPACT_ATOMS: atom_id res chain seq x y z
N MET A 1 4.78 -34.13 -4.71
CA MET A 1 4.92 -33.06 -3.71
C MET A 1 3.91 -33.33 -2.62
N SER A 2 4.38 -33.64 -1.41
CA SER A 2 3.52 -33.75 -0.22
C SER A 2 3.98 -32.73 0.82
N ASP A 3 3.08 -32.31 1.70
CA ASP A 3 3.33 -31.24 2.68
C ASP A 3 4.52 -31.56 3.61
N ASN A 4 4.83 -32.85 3.80
CA ASN A 4 5.96 -33.32 4.61
C ASN A 4 7.32 -32.95 3.98
N GLU A 5 7.38 -32.78 2.66
CA GLU A 5 8.57 -32.39 1.90
C GLU A 5 8.90 -30.89 2.09
N ILE A 6 7.87 -30.06 2.27
CA ILE A 6 7.99 -28.61 2.49
C ILE A 6 8.46 -28.31 3.92
N ILE A 7 7.88 -29.00 4.91
CA ILE A 7 8.25 -28.83 6.32
C ILE A 7 9.71 -29.24 6.56
N ALA A 8 10.20 -30.26 5.85
CA ALA A 8 11.58 -30.72 5.94
C ALA A 8 12.60 -29.68 5.42
N GLN A 9 12.24 -28.86 4.42
CA GLN A 9 13.09 -27.78 3.95
C GLN A 9 13.12 -26.61 4.94
N VAL A 10 11.98 -26.25 5.51
CA VAL A 10 11.87 -25.16 6.51
C VAL A 10 12.59 -25.50 7.82
N ARG A 11 12.61 -26.78 8.22
CA ARG A 11 13.27 -27.23 9.46
C ARG A 11 14.78 -27.39 9.38
N LYS A 12 15.41 -27.17 8.21
CA LYS A 12 16.87 -27.12 8.14
C LYS A 12 17.37 -25.92 8.94
N PRO A 13 18.12 -26.10 10.04
CA PRO A 13 18.90 -25.01 10.57
C PRO A 13 20.07 -24.82 9.60
N ASN A 14 20.07 -23.71 8.87
CA ASN A 14 21.27 -23.23 8.18
C ASN A 14 22.30 -22.88 9.26
N SER A 15 23.09 -23.86 9.70
CA SER A 15 24.35 -23.57 10.35
C SER A 15 25.32 -23.17 9.24
N ASP A 16 25.56 -21.88 9.11
CA ASP A 16 26.88 -21.32 9.37
C ASP A 16 26.72 -19.81 9.50
N ALA A 17 26.93 -19.34 10.72
CA ALA A 17 27.03 -17.93 11.04
C ALA A 17 28.35 -17.41 10.47
N ASP A 18 28.29 -16.62 9.40
CA ASP A 18 29.26 -15.57 9.18
C ASP A 18 28.54 -14.22 9.31
N ASN A 19 28.93 -13.51 10.36
CA ASN A 19 28.39 -12.25 10.80
C ASN A 19 28.95 -11.14 9.92
N SER A 20 28.48 -11.02 8.68
CA SER A 20 28.62 -9.79 7.92
C SER A 20 27.37 -8.94 8.17
N GLU A 21 27.49 -7.98 9.07
CA GLU A 21 26.63 -6.81 9.14
C GLU A 21 26.75 -6.06 7.80
N SER A 22 26.02 -6.54 6.81
CA SER A 22 25.78 -5.82 5.58
C SER A 22 24.41 -5.20 5.78
N ASP A 23 24.41 -3.90 6.15
CA ASP A 23 23.28 -2.99 5.95
C ASP A 23 23.01 -2.85 4.44
N GLU A 24 22.77 -3.97 3.78
CA GLU A 24 22.00 -3.99 2.55
C GLU A 24 20.59 -3.77 3.06
N ASP A 25 20.25 -2.49 3.23
CA ASP A 25 18.92 -1.98 2.91
C ASP A 25 18.48 -2.84 1.74
N GLU A 26 17.67 -3.86 2.02
CA GLU A 26 17.14 -4.78 1.03
C GLU A 26 16.63 -3.84 -0.05
N VAL A 27 17.30 -3.83 -1.21
CA VAL A 27 16.94 -2.94 -2.29
C VAL A 27 15.63 -3.50 -2.79
N ILE A 28 14.55 -3.18 -2.07
CA ILE A 28 13.19 -3.39 -2.49
C ILE A 28 13.17 -2.57 -3.75
N GLU A 29 13.22 -3.26 -4.89
CA GLU A 29 13.15 -2.67 -6.20
C GLU A 29 11.96 -1.72 -6.17
N THR A 30 12.24 -0.42 -6.02
CA THR A 30 11.21 0.57 -5.78
C THR A 30 10.57 0.84 -7.12
N PHE A 31 9.67 -0.07 -7.52
CA PHE A 31 8.81 0.13 -8.67
C PHE A 31 8.11 1.47 -8.47
N LYS A 32 8.43 2.44 -9.33
CA LYS A 32 7.78 3.75 -9.32
C LYS A 32 6.35 3.60 -9.81
N ILE A 33 5.47 3.14 -8.92
CA ILE A 33 4.03 3.05 -9.16
C ILE A 33 3.49 4.48 -9.23
N SER A 34 2.76 4.80 -10.30
CA SER A 34 2.12 6.11 -10.41
C SER A 34 0.96 6.22 -9.42
N ASN A 35 0.61 7.45 -9.01
CA ASN A 35 -0.58 7.67 -8.18
C ASN A 35 -1.87 7.15 -8.83
N SER A 36 -1.94 7.14 -10.17
CA SER A 36 -3.09 6.63 -10.92
C SER A 36 -3.20 5.11 -10.78
N ASP A 37 -2.07 4.42 -10.98
CA ASP A 37 -2.01 2.97 -10.87
C ASP A 37 -2.31 2.53 -9.44
N ALA A 38 -1.76 3.25 -8.45
CA ALA A 38 -2.07 3.01 -7.04
C ALA A 38 -3.56 3.21 -6.73
N PHE A 39 -4.20 4.23 -7.31
CA PHE A 39 -5.65 4.44 -7.16
C PHE A 39 -6.45 3.27 -7.73
N GLU A 40 -6.14 2.81 -8.94
CA GLU A 40 -6.82 1.66 -9.54
C GLU A 40 -6.62 0.38 -8.74
N CYS A 41 -5.41 0.14 -8.24
CA CYS A 41 -5.11 -1.01 -7.38
C CYS A 41 -5.97 -1.00 -6.11
N PHE A 42 -6.04 0.13 -5.40
CA PHE A 42 -6.89 0.23 -4.22
C PHE A 42 -8.39 0.14 -4.56
N ALA A 43 -8.83 0.66 -5.71
CA ALA A 43 -10.21 0.51 -6.14
C ALA A 43 -10.60 -0.95 -6.42
N LYS A 44 -9.73 -1.69 -7.13
CA LYS A 44 -9.93 -3.13 -7.40
C LYS A 44 -9.89 -3.95 -6.11
N GLY A 45 -8.94 -3.68 -5.23
CA GLY A 45 -8.83 -4.32 -3.92
C GLY A 45 -10.06 -4.09 -3.05
N LEU A 46 -10.64 -2.88 -3.08
CA LEU A 46 -11.88 -2.58 -2.38
C LEU A 46 -13.07 -3.40 -2.90
N ILE A 47 -13.24 -3.48 -4.23
CA ILE A 47 -14.32 -4.26 -4.84
C ILE A 47 -14.21 -5.74 -4.48
N TRP A 48 -12.99 -6.28 -4.45
CA TRP A 48 -12.73 -7.66 -4.05
C TRP A 48 -13.03 -7.88 -2.56
N LEU A 49 -12.55 -6.98 -1.69
CA LEU A 49 -12.76 -7.06 -0.26
C LEU A 49 -14.25 -6.89 0.12
N GLU A 50 -14.99 -6.05 -0.63
CA GLU A 50 -16.42 -5.82 -0.46
C GLU A 50 -17.28 -7.06 -0.76
N GLN A 51 -16.82 -7.95 -1.64
CA GLN A 51 -17.50 -9.20 -1.99
C GLN A 51 -17.33 -10.32 -0.95
N GLN A 52 -16.36 -10.22 -0.05
CA GLN A 52 -16.21 -11.19 1.03
C GLN A 52 -17.28 -11.02 2.11
N THR A 53 -17.84 -12.13 2.58
CA THR A 53 -18.92 -12.20 3.59
C THR A 53 -18.48 -11.81 5.00
N ASP A 54 -17.20 -11.89 5.31
CA ASP A 54 -16.60 -11.79 6.64
C ASP A 54 -15.49 -10.73 6.73
N SER A 55 -15.46 -9.81 5.76
CA SER A 55 -14.40 -8.81 5.71
C SER A 55 -14.42 -7.82 6.88
N ASP A 56 -13.24 -7.59 7.47
CA ASP A 56 -13.05 -6.62 8.54
C ASP A 56 -13.33 -5.19 8.06
N SER A 57 -14.28 -4.55 8.73
CA SER A 57 -14.65 -3.15 8.51
C SER A 57 -13.46 -2.18 8.64
N THR A 58 -12.48 -2.50 9.49
CA THR A 58 -11.27 -1.70 9.71
C THR A 58 -10.38 -1.72 8.48
N GLU A 59 -10.15 -2.90 7.91
CA GLU A 59 -9.38 -3.08 6.67
C GLU A 59 -10.03 -2.34 5.50
N ARG A 60 -11.36 -2.47 5.35
CA ARG A 60 -12.13 -1.74 4.34
C ARG A 60 -11.99 -0.22 4.50
N ALA A 61 -12.04 0.29 5.73
CA ALA A 61 -11.90 1.71 6.02
C ALA A 61 -10.49 2.23 5.70
N LEU A 62 -9.45 1.45 6.02
CA LEU A 62 -8.07 1.78 5.69
C LEU A 62 -7.86 1.84 4.18
N LEU A 63 -8.37 0.85 3.42
CA LEU A 63 -8.23 0.84 1.97
C LEU A 63 -8.96 2.03 1.31
N LYS A 64 -10.15 2.40 1.80
CA LYS A 64 -10.88 3.62 1.37
C LYS A 64 -10.04 4.87 1.58
N ARG A 65 -9.42 5.00 2.75
CA ARG A 65 -8.55 6.14 3.07
C ARG A 65 -7.32 6.21 2.17
N LEU A 66 -6.70 5.06 1.86
CA LEU A 66 -5.53 4.99 0.98
C LEU A 66 -5.90 5.37 -0.46
N ARG A 67 -7.00 4.84 -0.99
CA ARG A 67 -7.56 5.23 -2.29
C ARG A 67 -7.83 6.74 -2.36
N ASP A 68 -8.48 7.30 -1.35
CA ASP A 68 -8.82 8.72 -1.36
C ASP A 68 -7.58 9.61 -1.26
N ARG A 69 -6.52 9.15 -0.60
CA ARG A 69 -5.22 9.83 -0.56
C ARG A 69 -4.54 9.84 -1.92
N THR A 70 -4.58 8.73 -2.66
CA THR A 70 -4.01 8.69 -4.02
C THR A 70 -4.79 9.58 -4.99
N ALA A 71 -6.12 9.69 -4.80
CA ALA A 71 -6.99 10.61 -5.55
C ALA A 71 -6.78 12.10 -5.23
N LYS A 72 -6.50 12.46 -3.96
CA LYS A 72 -6.42 13.85 -3.49
C LYS A 72 -5.23 14.67 -4.01
N ARG A 73 -4.31 14.09 -4.79
CA ARG A 73 -3.17 14.81 -5.38
C ARG A 73 -3.53 15.79 -6.53
N ARG A 74 -4.82 16.08 -6.74
CA ARG A 74 -5.30 17.03 -7.78
C ARG A 74 -6.12 18.24 -7.29
N GLN A 75 -6.38 18.42 -5.99
CA GLN A 75 -7.28 19.48 -5.51
C GLN A 75 -6.61 20.78 -4.99
N SER A 76 -5.32 21.02 -5.25
CA SER A 76 -4.65 22.26 -4.80
C SER A 76 -4.76 23.44 -5.78
N CYS A 77 -5.57 23.37 -6.84
CA CYS A 77 -5.68 24.45 -7.84
C CYS A 77 -6.92 25.35 -7.70
N LEU A 78 -7.69 25.31 -6.60
CA LEU A 78 -8.65 26.37 -6.33
C LEU A 78 -7.90 27.61 -5.82
N ARG A 79 -7.28 28.34 -6.75
CA ARG A 79 -6.72 29.66 -6.48
C ARG A 79 -7.84 30.54 -5.94
N ARG A 80 -7.80 30.78 -4.64
CA ARG A 80 -8.66 31.73 -3.92
C ARG A 80 -8.55 33.08 -4.62
N SER A 81 -9.52 33.43 -5.46
CA SER A 81 -9.61 34.78 -6.01
C SER A 81 -9.85 35.73 -4.84
N LYS A 82 -8.96 36.71 -4.67
CA LYS A 82 -9.18 37.79 -3.71
C LYS A 82 -10.39 38.58 -4.22
N LEU A 83 -11.53 38.42 -3.57
CA LEU A 83 -12.65 39.34 -3.77
C LEU A 83 -12.25 40.69 -3.16
N PRO A 84 -12.45 41.83 -3.86
CA PRO A 84 -12.22 43.13 -3.26
C PRO A 84 -13.28 43.36 -2.19
N PHE A 85 -12.84 43.52 -0.95
CA PHE A 85 -13.69 43.99 0.14
C PHE A 85 -14.06 45.46 -0.15
N LYS A 86 -15.35 45.78 -0.25
CA LYS A 86 -15.85 47.16 -0.22
C LYS A 86 -16.36 47.46 1.19
N PRO A 87 -15.75 48.40 1.93
CA PRO A 87 -16.35 48.92 3.15
C PRO A 87 -17.51 49.89 2.80
N MET A 88 -18.55 49.90 3.64
CA MET A 88 -19.65 50.88 3.61
C MET A 88 -19.20 52.21 4.22
#